data_AF-A0A9W7W4S7-F1
#
_entry.id   AF-A0A9W7W4S7-F1
#
_cell.length_a   1.000
_cell.length_b   1.000
_cell.length_c   1.000
_cell.angle_alpha   90.00
_cell.angle_beta   90.00
_cell.angle_gamma   90.00
#
_symmetry.space_group_name_H-M   'P 1'
#
loop_
_entity.id
_entity.type
_entity.pdbx_description
1 polymer ?
#
loop_
_entity_poly.entity_id
_entity_poly.type
_entity_poly.pdbx_seq_one_letter_code
_entity_poly.pdbx_strand_id
1 'polypeptide(L)' 'MCTFDTSILGQWWVEDIHGPFLDFNTQHRCKNFEDLAQWVRDHQLVNKGEDRAMVEYQEGDVRLDTIP' A
#
# COMPACT_ATOMS: atom_id res chain seq x y z
N MET A 1 3.23 -21.04 10.88
CA MET A 1 1.94 -21.02 10.15
C MET A 1 2.09 -20.02 9.02
N CYS A 2 1.89 -20.41 7.75
CA CYS A 2 1.82 -19.42 6.67
C CYS A 2 0.43 -18.79 6.72
N THR A 3 0.38 -17.55 7.19
CA THR A 3 -0.82 -16.73 7.28
C THR A 3 -0.93 -15.86 6.02
N PHE A 4 -2.15 -15.45 5.66
CA PHE A 4 -2.40 -14.57 4.51
C PHE A 4 -1.50 -13.33 4.54
N ASP A 5 -1.00 -12.94 3.36
CA ASP A 5 -0.09 -11.82 3.25
C ASP A 5 -0.82 -10.50 3.53
N THR A 6 -0.48 -9.86 4.65
CA THR A 6 -0.98 -8.53 5.05
C THR A 6 0.02 -7.43 4.69
N SER A 7 0.97 -7.70 3.79
CA SER A 7 1.90 -6.70 3.27
C SER A 7 1.15 -5.51 2.70
N ILE A 8 1.75 -4.33 2.84
CA ILE A 8 1.32 -3.12 2.14
C ILE A 8 1.28 -3.47 0.65
N LEU A 9 0.09 -3.49 0.09
CA LEU A 9 -0.07 -3.54 -1.35
C LEU A 9 0.48 -2.22 -1.88
N GLY A 10 1.49 -2.32 -2.74
CA GLY A 10 1.95 -1.17 -3.49
C GLY A 10 0.78 -0.58 -4.27
N GLN A 11 0.94 0.66 -4.71
CA GLN A 11 -0.04 1.31 -5.55
C GLN A 11 0.63 1.89 -6.78
N TRP A 12 -0.07 1.82 -7.90
CA TRP A 12 0.29 2.45 -9.16
C TRP A 12 -0.69 3.56 -9.47
N TRP A 13 -0.21 4.62 -10.09
CA TRP A 13 -1.07 5.57 -10.77
C TRP A 13 -1.25 5.12 -12.20
N VAL A 14 -2.48 4.95 -12.67
CA VAL A 14 -2.78 4.50 -14.03
C VAL A 14 -3.54 5.61 -14.75
N GLU A 15 -3.20 5.90 -16.00
CA GLU A 15 -3.68 7.09 -16.70
C GLU A 15 -5.22 7.20 -16.72
N ASP A 16 -5.90 6.08 -16.99
CA ASP A 16 -7.36 5.99 -17.11
C ASP A 16 -8.10 5.58 -15.81
N ILE A 17 -7.42 5.55 -14.66
CA ILE A 17 -8.02 5.16 -13.37
C ILE A 17 -8.06 6.34 -12.42
N HIS A 18 -9.25 6.59 -11.85
CA HIS A 18 -9.40 7.55 -10.78
C HIS A 18 -8.86 6.99 -9.46
N GLY A 19 -7.71 7.51 -9.02
CA GLY A 19 -7.10 7.16 -7.74
C GLY A 19 -6.03 6.06 -7.84
N PRO A 20 -5.46 5.66 -6.70
CA PRO A 20 -4.40 4.65 -6.67
C PRO A 20 -4.94 3.26 -7.03
N PHE A 21 -4.26 2.59 -7.97
CA PHE A 21 -4.53 1.22 -8.34
C PHE A 21 -3.67 0.26 -7.50
N LEU A 22 -4.28 -0.71 -6.82
CA LEU A 22 -3.58 -1.66 -5.95
C LEU A 22 -2.75 -2.67 -6.76
N ASP A 23 -1.49 -2.86 -6.39
CA ASP A 23 -0.58 -3.84 -6.98
C ASP A 23 -0.82 -5.24 -6.38
N PHE A 24 -1.48 -6.10 -7.16
CA PHE A 24 -1.69 -7.53 -6.83
C PHE A 24 -0.64 -8.46 -7.44
N ASN A 25 0.33 -7.93 -8.19
CA ASN A 25 1.36 -8.72 -8.87
C ASN A 25 2.59 -9.00 -7.98
N THR A 26 2.60 -8.46 -6.76
CA THR A 26 3.68 -8.69 -5.79
C THR A 26 3.70 -10.16 -5.34
N GLN A 27 4.84 -10.84 -5.50
CA GLN A 27 5.01 -12.22 -5.02
C GLN A 27 5.03 -12.27 -3.48
N HIS A 28 3.93 -12.74 -2.91
CA HIS A 28 3.75 -12.88 -1.47
C HIS A 28 4.72 -13.90 -0.86
N ARG A 29 5.38 -13.51 0.24
CA ARG A 29 6.20 -14.41 1.08
C ARG A 29 5.63 -14.43 2.49
N CYS A 30 5.69 -15.56 3.18
CA CYS A 30 5.20 -15.64 4.57
C CYS A 30 6.05 -14.74 5.49
N LYS A 31 5.38 -13.87 6.28
CA LYS A 31 6.01 -12.91 7.20
C LYS A 31 5.58 -13.17 8.65
N ASN A 32 6.39 -12.71 9.60
CA ASN A 32 6.06 -12.74 11.04
C ASN A 32 5.02 -11.66 11.35
N PHE A 33 3.83 -12.06 11.80
CA PHE A 33 2.68 -11.17 12.00
C PHE A 33 2.92 -10.16 13.12
N GLU A 34 3.49 -10.61 14.24
CA GLU A 34 3.69 -9.81 15.43
C GLU A 34 4.67 -8.65 15.18
N ASP A 35 5.78 -8.93 14.50
CA ASP A 35 6.80 -7.92 14.14
C ASP A 35 6.22 -6.86 13.20
N LEU A 36 5.43 -7.28 12.21
CA LEU A 36 4.75 -6.39 11.28
C LEU A 36 3.73 -5.49 11.98
N ALA A 37 2.91 -6.08 12.86
CA ALA A 37 1.89 -5.35 13.59
C ALA A 37 2.51 -4.26 14.49
N GLN A 38 3.66 -4.54 15.09
CA GLN A 38 4.40 -3.56 15.88
C GLN A 38 5.00 -2.45 15.01
N TRP A 39 5.67 -2.82 13.91
CA TRP A 39 6.23 -1.84 12.98
C TRP A 39 5.16 -0.88 12.44
N VAL A 40 3.98 -1.39 12.06
CA VAL A 40 2.86 -0.57 11.58
C VAL A 40 2.40 0.42 12.63
N ARG A 41 2.21 0.00 13.90
CA ARG A 41 1.84 0.91 14.99
C ARG A 41 2.85 2.04 15.18
N ASP A 42 4.13 1.74 14.98
CA ASP A 42 5.23 2.68 15.20
C ASP A 42 5.45 3.63 14.00
N HIS A 43 5.04 3.24 12.78
CA HIS A 43 5.42 3.94 11.54
C HIS A 43 4.27 4.37 10.63
N GLN A 44 3.04 3.85 10.79
CA GLN A 44 1.92 4.36 10.01
C GLN A 44 1.57 5.78 10.46
N LEU A 45 1.61 6.70 9.51
CA LEU A 45 1.17 8.08 9.67
C LEU A 45 -0.36 8.10 9.82
N VAL A 46 -0.85 7.90 11.03
CA VAL A 46 -2.23 8.27 11.36
C VAL A 46 -2.21 9.76 11.66
N ASN A 47 -2.68 10.59 10.72
CA ASN A 47 -2.97 11.98 11.03
C ASN A 47 -3.94 11.98 12.21
N LYS A 48 -3.51 12.49 13.37
CA LYS A 48 -4.35 12.60 14.57
C LYS A 48 -5.54 13.51 14.24
N GLY A 49 -6.68 12.94 13.89
CA GLY A 49 -7.94 13.65 13.66
C GLY A 49 -8.64 13.39 12.33
N GLU A 50 -8.06 12.63 11.40
CA GLU A 50 -8.70 12.28 10.13
C GLU A 50 -8.95 10.78 10.03
N ASP A 51 -10.20 10.39 9.78
CA ASP A 51 -10.66 8.99 9.73
C ASP A 51 -10.06 8.18 8.55
N ARG A 52 -9.34 8.84 7.62
CA ARG A 52 -8.69 8.20 6.47
C ARG A 52 -7.44 8.95 6.06
N ALA A 53 -6.28 8.28 6.10
CA ALA A 53 -5.12 8.69 5.33
C ALA A 53 -5.40 8.38 3.85
N MET A 54 -5.82 9.38 3.07
CA MET A 54 -5.95 9.25 1.62
C MET A 54 -4.60 9.55 0.98
N VAL A 55 -4.09 8.62 0.17
CA VAL A 55 -2.85 8.83 -0.58
C VAL A 55 -3.18 9.60 -1.85
N GLU A 56 -2.50 10.72 -2.06
CA GLU A 56 -2.63 11.59 -3.22
C GLU A 56 -1.40 11.49 -4.13
N TYR A 57 -1.57 11.73 -5.42
CA TYR A 57 -0.47 11.77 -6.39
C TYR A 57 0.50 12.90 -6.07
N GLN A 58 1.80 12.60 -6.06
CA GLN A 58 2.86 13.59 -5.85
C GLN A 58 3.70 13.80 -7.11
N GLU A 59 4.29 14.99 -7.27
CA GLU A 59 5.21 15.27 -8.36
C GLU A 59 6.45 14.35 -8.26
N GLY A 60 6.63 13.48 -9.26
CA GLY A 60 7.69 12.47 -9.30
C GLY A 60 7.21 11.03 -9.11
N ASP A 61 5.94 10.82 -8.77
CA ASP A 61 5.35 9.47 -8.74
C ASP A 61 5.29 8.86 -10.15
N VAL A 62 5.50 7.54 -10.24
CA VAL A 62 5.43 6.81 -11.51
C VAL A 62 3.97 6.61 -11.91
N ARG A 63 3.64 6.99 -13.16
CA ARG A 63 2.35 6.76 -13.79
C ARG A 63 2.48 5.78 -14.95
N LEU A 64 1.62 4.76 -14.96
CA LEU A 64 1.58 3.70 -15.97
C LEU A 64 0.47 3.99 -16.99
N ASP A 65 0.74 3.64 -18.25
CA ASP A 65 -0.24 3.76 -19.34
C ASP A 65 -1.34 2.67 -19.23
N THR A 66 -1.01 1.49 -18.70
CA THR A 66 -1.92 0.34 -18.57
C THR A 66 -1.75 -0.38 -17.23
N ILE A 67 -2.79 -1.09 -16.79
CA ILE A 67 -2.73 -1.99 -15.62
C ILE A 67 -1.74 -3.14 -15.90
N PRO A 68 -0.73 -3.36 -15.05
CA PRO A 68 0.24 -4.44 -15.18
C PRO A 68 -0.32 -5.83 -14.85
#